data_AF-A0A5C4MXY1-F1
#
_entry.id   AF-A0A5C4MXY1-F1
#
_cell.length_a   1.000
_cell.length_b   1.000
_cell.length_c   1.000
_cell.angle_alpha   90.00
_cell.angle_beta   90.00
_cell.angle_gamma   90.00
#
_symmetry.space_group_name_H-M   'P 1'
#
loop_
_entity.id
_entity.type
_entity.pdbx_description
1 polymer ?
#
loop_
_entity_poly.entity_id
_entity_poly.type
_entity_poly.pdbx_seq_one_letter_code
_entity_poly.pdbx_strand_id
1 'polypeptide(L)'
;MDARTQRETWPPGSGEMAGRLWAHDWAASPLGPPEAWPEELKAVVSLMLASPLVSSIAVGPERVLLYNNAAARLYGDRHPGALGRPLPETWPEAYATVAHLYDRAFAGEAVRVPAQPLDVSREGGEVFEVYLTPVQGEDGRVLAVHMTGFEVGARLPAEAALRESEARQAFLLRLADALRPLGDAVAIQAEAARVLGEQLGASRVAYYEVDGESYVHRGRLQAGRAVPCGTPPRGVVRPRTA
;
A
#
# COMPACT_ATOMS: atom_id res chain seq x y z
N MET A 1 -16.03 24.07 35.27
CA MET A 1 -15.87 23.96 33.81
C MET A 1 -16.69 22.75 33.41
N ASP A 2 -17.86 22.97 32.80
CA ASP A 2 -18.96 21.98 32.79
C ASP A 2 -18.97 21.19 31.47
N ALA A 3 -19.19 19.87 31.55
CA ALA A 3 -19.21 18.97 30.40
C ALA A 3 -20.35 19.31 29.41
N ARG A 4 -21.37 20.04 29.86
CA ARG A 4 -22.48 20.50 29.02
C ARG A 4 -22.03 21.39 27.85
N THR A 5 -21.02 22.24 28.03
CA THR A 5 -20.59 23.21 27.01
C THR A 5 -19.92 22.56 25.79
N GLN A 6 -19.40 21.33 25.92
CA GLN A 6 -18.80 20.61 24.78
C GLN A 6 -19.86 20.08 23.78
N ARG A 7 -21.11 19.87 24.20
CA ARG A 7 -22.16 19.32 23.33
C ARG A 7 -22.69 20.29 22.27
N GLU A 8 -22.46 21.59 22.42
CA GLU A 8 -22.95 22.63 21.50
C GLU A 8 -21.91 23.07 20.45
N THR A 9 -20.72 22.46 20.45
CA THR A 9 -19.55 22.93 19.65
C THR A 9 -18.85 21.83 18.84
N TRP A 10 -19.54 20.71 18.60
CA TRP A 10 -19.04 19.58 17.81
C TRP A 10 -19.96 19.30 16.59
N PRO A 11 -19.44 19.07 15.37
CA PRO A 11 -18.02 18.99 15.01
C PRO A 11 -17.31 20.36 15.04
N PRO A 12 -16.03 20.40 15.47
CA PRO A 12 -15.25 21.63 15.52
C PRO A 12 -14.68 22.01 14.14
N GLY A 13 -14.57 23.31 13.90
CA GLY A 13 -13.90 23.89 12.73
C GLY A 13 -14.83 24.69 11.81
N SER A 14 -14.24 25.64 11.08
CA SER A 14 -14.95 26.58 10.19
C SER A 14 -14.76 26.27 8.69
N GLY A 15 -14.13 25.14 8.35
CA GLY A 15 -13.94 24.71 6.96
C GLY A 15 -15.21 24.15 6.34
N GLU A 16 -15.26 24.12 5.00
CA GLU A 16 -16.43 23.70 4.22
C GLU A 16 -17.00 22.34 4.67
N MET A 17 -16.15 21.32 4.81
CA MET A 17 -16.61 19.98 5.23
C MET A 17 -17.14 19.93 6.66
N ALA A 18 -16.72 20.83 7.56
CA ALA A 18 -17.32 20.93 8.89
C ALA A 18 -18.74 21.50 8.79
N GLY A 19 -18.92 22.57 8.00
CA GLY A 19 -20.24 23.13 7.70
C GLY A 19 -21.18 22.16 6.96
N ARG A 20 -20.64 21.35 6.03
CA ARG A 20 -21.41 20.29 5.36
C ARG A 20 -21.75 19.12 6.27
N LEU A 21 -20.88 18.74 7.22
CA LEU A 21 -21.20 17.72 8.23
C LEU A 21 -22.30 18.24 9.17
N TRP A 22 -22.25 19.50 9.60
CA TRP A 22 -23.33 20.15 10.35
C TRP A 22 -24.68 20.21 9.61
N ALA A 23 -24.65 20.45 8.29
CA ALA A 23 -25.86 20.65 7.48
C ALA A 23 -26.44 19.38 6.83
N HIS A 24 -25.86 18.20 7.08
CA HIS A 24 -26.32 16.93 6.51
C HIS A 24 -27.39 16.27 7.40
N ASP A 25 -28.43 15.71 6.80
CA ASP A 25 -29.49 14.98 7.52
C ASP A 25 -29.00 13.58 7.93
N TRP A 26 -28.24 13.51 9.02
CA TRP A 26 -27.76 12.26 9.57
C TRP A 26 -28.88 11.38 10.15
N ALA A 27 -30.06 11.94 10.47
CA ALA A 27 -31.21 11.17 10.94
C ALA A 27 -31.84 10.33 9.81
N ALA A 28 -31.68 10.74 8.55
CA ALA A 28 -31.99 9.94 7.36
C ALA A 28 -30.85 8.98 6.94
N SER A 29 -29.72 8.96 7.65
CA SER A 29 -28.53 8.14 7.31
C SER A 29 -28.42 6.87 8.18
N PRO A 30 -27.65 5.85 7.76
CA PRO A 30 -27.37 4.66 8.57
C PRO A 30 -26.62 4.93 9.88
N LEU A 31 -26.02 6.12 10.06
CA LEU A 31 -25.33 6.51 11.29
C LEU A 31 -26.26 7.11 12.36
N GLY A 32 -27.48 7.50 11.98
CA GLY A 32 -28.39 8.25 12.85
C GLY A 32 -27.86 9.63 13.26
N PRO A 33 -28.62 10.39 14.07
CA PRO A 33 -28.29 11.76 14.44
C PRO A 33 -27.01 11.84 15.30
N PRO A 34 -26.16 12.88 15.14
CA PRO A 34 -24.79 12.85 15.67
C PRO A 34 -24.68 12.92 17.20
N GLU A 35 -25.74 13.35 17.89
CA GLU A 35 -25.86 13.28 19.35
C GLU A 35 -25.68 11.84 19.86
N ALA A 36 -26.14 10.86 19.08
CA ALA A 36 -26.10 9.43 19.38
C ALA A 36 -24.79 8.74 18.93
N TRP A 37 -23.87 9.43 18.24
CA TRP A 37 -22.61 8.84 17.81
C TRP A 37 -21.68 8.56 19.01
N PRO A 38 -20.87 7.49 19.00
CA PRO A 38 -19.85 7.25 20.02
C PRO A 38 -18.86 8.41 20.13
N GLU A 39 -18.33 8.66 21.33
CA GLU A 39 -17.40 9.77 21.58
C GLU A 39 -16.04 9.54 20.89
N GLU A 40 -15.65 8.28 20.67
CA GLU A 40 -14.49 7.87 19.87
C GLU A 40 -14.67 8.26 18.39
N LEU A 41 -15.89 8.12 17.84
CA LEU A 41 -16.23 8.57 16.50
C LEU A 41 -16.16 10.11 16.40
N LYS A 42 -16.73 10.80 17.39
CA LYS A 42 -16.67 12.27 17.48
C LYS A 42 -15.22 12.77 17.57
N ALA A 43 -14.36 12.10 18.32
CA ALA A 43 -12.94 12.42 18.43
C ALA A 43 -12.20 12.25 17.09
N VAL A 44 -12.34 11.10 16.41
CA VAL A 44 -11.64 10.88 15.14
C VAL A 44 -12.19 11.76 14.00
N VAL A 45 -13.48 12.08 13.98
CA VAL A 45 -14.06 13.06 13.04
C VAL A 45 -13.49 14.46 13.27
N SER A 46 -13.29 14.86 14.53
CA SER A 46 -12.63 16.14 14.86
C SER A 46 -11.19 16.18 14.34
N LEU A 47 -10.43 15.08 14.54
CA LEU A 47 -9.06 14.93 14.04
C LEU A 47 -9.02 14.95 12.50
N MET A 48 -9.95 14.27 11.84
CA MET A 48 -10.09 14.24 10.39
C MET A 48 -10.33 15.65 9.82
N LEU A 49 -11.28 16.41 10.38
CA LEU A 49 -11.61 17.77 9.96
C LEU A 49 -10.48 18.78 10.21
N ALA A 50 -9.73 18.62 11.30
CA ALA A 50 -8.58 19.46 11.64
C ALA A 50 -7.29 19.12 10.85
N SER A 51 -7.19 17.90 10.30
CA SER A 51 -6.00 17.46 9.56
C SER A 51 -5.84 18.19 8.22
N PRO A 52 -4.63 18.65 7.86
CA PRO A 52 -4.33 19.19 6.53
C PRO A 52 -4.14 18.10 5.46
N LEU A 53 -3.92 16.84 5.87
CA LEU A 53 -3.71 15.70 4.97
C LEU A 53 -5.03 15.25 4.34
N VAL A 54 -4.96 14.49 3.23
CA VAL A 54 -6.11 13.77 2.68
C VAL A 54 -6.62 12.80 3.73
N SER A 55 -7.85 13.00 4.22
CA SER A 55 -8.37 12.30 5.40
C SER A 55 -9.86 11.98 5.24
N SER A 56 -10.22 10.71 5.42
CA SER A 56 -11.62 10.24 5.41
C SER A 56 -11.84 9.10 6.38
N ILE A 57 -13.09 8.87 6.78
CA ILE A 57 -13.48 7.81 7.70
C ILE A 57 -14.61 7.00 7.05
N ALA A 58 -14.44 5.68 7.00
CA ALA A 58 -15.51 4.74 6.68
C ALA A 58 -16.12 4.21 7.99
N VAL A 59 -17.40 4.50 8.25
CA VAL A 59 -18.07 4.18 9.53
C VAL A 59 -19.02 3.00 9.38
N GLY A 60 -18.98 2.07 10.34
CA GLY A 60 -19.91 0.94 10.42
C GLY A 60 -19.77 -0.12 9.31
N PRO A 61 -20.65 -1.14 9.31
CA PRO A 61 -20.61 -2.22 8.31
C PRO A 61 -20.93 -1.73 6.89
N GLU A 62 -21.75 -0.69 6.76
CA GLU A 62 -22.08 -0.03 5.49
C GLU A 62 -20.98 0.93 5.01
N ARG A 63 -19.94 1.17 5.84
CA ARG A 63 -18.77 1.99 5.50
C ARG A 63 -19.18 3.40 5.02
N VAL A 64 -20.10 4.03 5.76
CA VAL A 64 -20.61 5.37 5.49
C VAL A 64 -19.45 6.37 5.55
N LEU A 65 -19.34 7.22 4.52
CA LEU A 65 -18.18 8.04 4.29
C LEU A 65 -18.29 9.45 4.88
N LEU A 66 -17.34 9.77 5.77
CA LEU A 66 -17.04 11.13 6.25
C LEU A 66 -15.67 11.55 5.69
N TYR A 67 -15.45 12.82 5.36
CA TYR A 67 -14.16 13.28 4.82
C TYR A 67 -13.88 14.77 5.06
N ASN A 68 -12.61 15.18 4.94
CA ASN A 68 -12.17 16.56 5.17
C ASN A 68 -11.99 17.38 3.88
N ASN A 69 -11.59 18.65 4.03
CA ASN A 69 -11.42 19.60 2.92
C ASN A 69 -10.30 19.21 1.93
N ALA A 70 -9.33 18.39 2.34
CA ALA A 70 -8.26 17.90 1.46
C ALA A 70 -8.78 16.73 0.61
N ALA A 71 -9.45 15.75 1.24
CA ALA A 71 -10.14 14.68 0.53
C ALA A 71 -11.25 15.21 -0.40
N ALA A 72 -11.97 16.26 -0.01
CA ALA A 72 -12.98 16.91 -0.86
C ALA A 72 -12.42 17.41 -2.20
N ARG A 73 -11.20 17.98 -2.20
CA ARG A 73 -10.50 18.40 -3.42
C ARG A 73 -10.08 17.22 -4.30
N LEU A 74 -9.65 16.11 -3.69
CA LEU A 74 -9.28 14.89 -4.40
C LEU A 74 -10.49 14.13 -4.97
N TYR A 75 -11.65 14.22 -4.32
CA TYR A 75 -12.89 13.54 -4.74
C TYR A 75 -13.60 14.23 -5.92
N GLY A 76 -13.20 15.46 -6.29
CA GLY A 76 -13.67 16.16 -7.49
C GLY A 76 -15.20 16.19 -7.60
N ASP A 77 -15.73 15.80 -8.75
CA ASP A 77 -17.16 15.79 -9.06
C ASP A 77 -18.01 14.85 -8.16
N ARG A 78 -17.38 13.99 -7.34
CA ARG A 78 -18.10 13.20 -6.34
C ARG A 78 -18.38 13.99 -5.06
N HIS A 79 -17.64 15.08 -4.81
CA HIS A 79 -17.99 16.04 -3.76
C HIS A 79 -19.10 17.00 -4.26
N PRO A 80 -20.11 17.34 -3.44
CA PRO A 80 -20.34 16.92 -2.05
C PRO A 80 -21.09 15.57 -1.91
N GLY A 81 -21.67 15.04 -2.99
CA GLY A 81 -22.59 13.88 -2.96
C GLY A 81 -22.05 12.56 -2.40
N ALA A 82 -20.74 12.46 -2.19
CA ALA A 82 -20.08 11.37 -1.46
C ALA A 82 -20.30 11.40 0.07
N LEU A 83 -20.70 12.55 0.65
CA LEU A 83 -20.83 12.68 2.12
C LEU A 83 -22.06 11.91 2.61
N GLY A 84 -21.87 11.05 3.61
CA GLY A 84 -22.94 10.25 4.20
C GLY A 84 -23.40 9.07 3.34
N ARG A 85 -22.73 8.76 2.22
CA ARG A 85 -22.98 7.57 1.41
C ARG A 85 -22.03 6.43 1.74
N PRO A 86 -22.40 5.16 1.49
CA PRO A 86 -21.47 4.04 1.52
C PRO A 86 -20.28 4.27 0.59
N LEU A 87 -19.07 4.03 1.10
CA LEU A 87 -17.85 4.14 0.29
C LEU A 87 -17.91 3.20 -0.94
N PRO A 88 -18.37 1.94 -0.80
CA PRO A 88 -18.78 0.75 -2.47
C PRO A 88 -19.80 1.35 -3.42
N GLU A 89 -20.69 2.21 -2.92
CA GLU A 89 -21.60 2.96 -3.79
C GLU A 89 -20.95 4.19 -4.41
N THR A 90 -19.94 4.74 -3.75
CA THR A 90 -19.34 6.01 -4.18
C THR A 90 -18.24 5.78 -5.22
N TRP A 91 -17.43 4.71 -5.13
CA TRP A 91 -16.49 4.31 -6.19
C TRP A 91 -16.47 2.79 -6.41
N PRO A 92 -17.54 2.17 -6.95
CA PRO A 92 -17.68 0.71 -6.99
C PRO A 92 -16.50 -0.03 -7.64
N GLU A 93 -15.96 0.48 -8.75
CA GLU A 93 -14.86 -0.14 -9.50
C GLU A 93 -13.54 -0.08 -8.71
N ALA A 94 -13.18 1.11 -8.21
CA ALA A 94 -11.97 1.28 -7.42
C ALA A 94 -12.05 0.53 -6.07
N TYR A 95 -13.23 0.54 -5.45
CA TYR A 95 -13.53 -0.15 -4.20
C TYR A 95 -13.36 -1.66 -4.32
N ALA A 96 -13.78 -2.27 -5.44
CA ALA A 96 -13.57 -3.70 -5.67
C ALA A 96 -12.09 -4.10 -5.57
N THR A 97 -11.15 -3.21 -5.92
CA THR A 97 -9.71 -3.45 -5.77
C THR A 97 -9.22 -3.35 -4.31
N VAL A 98 -9.75 -2.41 -3.53
CA VAL A 98 -9.30 -2.11 -2.14
C VAL A 98 -10.19 -2.70 -1.04
N ALA A 99 -11.29 -3.37 -1.38
CA ALA A 99 -12.27 -3.90 -0.41
C ALA A 99 -11.60 -4.78 0.65
N HIS A 100 -10.70 -5.66 0.22
CA HIS A 100 -9.92 -6.56 1.08
C HIS A 100 -8.97 -5.85 2.07
N LEU A 101 -8.58 -4.60 1.79
CA LEU A 101 -7.78 -3.76 2.69
C LEU A 101 -8.67 -3.15 3.78
N TYR A 102 -9.89 -2.73 3.42
CA TYR A 102 -10.91 -2.33 4.39
C TYR A 102 -11.41 -3.51 5.23
N ASP A 103 -11.56 -4.71 4.65
CA ASP A 103 -11.96 -5.92 5.39
C ASP A 103 -10.96 -6.23 6.52
N ARG A 104 -9.65 -6.17 6.21
CA ARG A 104 -8.56 -6.30 7.20
C ARG A 104 -8.58 -5.18 8.25
N ALA A 105 -8.84 -3.95 7.84
CA ALA A 105 -8.94 -2.82 8.76
C ALA A 105 -10.14 -2.94 9.71
N PHE A 106 -11.32 -3.35 9.23
CA PHE A 106 -12.47 -3.65 10.08
C PHE A 106 -12.28 -4.91 10.96
N ALA A 107 -11.36 -5.81 10.58
CA ALA A 107 -10.89 -6.90 11.45
C ALA A 107 -9.84 -6.48 12.50
N GLY A 108 -9.47 -5.20 12.57
CA GLY A 108 -8.55 -4.64 13.57
C GLY A 108 -7.08 -4.54 13.14
N GLU A 109 -6.75 -4.81 11.88
CA GLU A 109 -5.39 -4.65 11.37
C GLU A 109 -5.12 -3.21 10.89
N ALA A 110 -4.02 -2.59 11.31
CA ALA A 110 -3.57 -1.33 10.70
C ALA A 110 -2.91 -1.62 9.35
N VAL A 111 -3.56 -1.21 8.25
CA VAL A 111 -3.12 -1.55 6.88
C VAL A 111 -2.45 -0.36 6.20
N ARG A 112 -1.17 -0.52 5.84
CA ARG A 112 -0.43 0.38 4.95
C ARG A 112 -0.60 -0.06 3.49
N VAL A 113 -1.00 0.88 2.64
CA VAL A 113 -1.05 0.75 1.19
C VAL A 113 0.15 1.50 0.60
N PRO A 114 1.06 0.85 -0.14
CA PRO A 114 2.21 1.51 -0.75
C PRO A 114 1.83 2.67 -1.67
N ALA A 115 2.79 3.57 -1.90
CA ALA A 115 2.63 4.77 -2.71
C ALA A 115 2.08 4.47 -4.12
N GLN A 116 0.84 4.89 -4.37
CA GLN A 116 0.12 4.70 -5.65
C GLN A 116 -0.77 5.92 -5.97
N PRO A 117 -1.16 6.16 -7.24
CA PRO A 117 -2.15 7.18 -7.56
C PRO A 117 -3.49 6.88 -6.87
N LEU A 118 -4.08 7.87 -6.19
CA LEU A 118 -5.44 7.73 -5.63
C LEU A 118 -6.54 8.01 -6.66
N ASP A 119 -6.24 8.83 -7.67
CA ASP A 119 -7.11 9.05 -8.83
C ASP A 119 -6.52 8.34 -10.05
N VAL A 120 -7.15 7.24 -10.46
CA VAL A 120 -6.78 6.46 -11.64
C VAL A 120 -7.33 7.04 -12.95
N SER A 121 -8.18 8.07 -12.89
CA SER A 121 -8.74 8.74 -14.08
C SER A 121 -7.85 9.85 -14.63
N ARG A 122 -6.80 10.24 -13.90
CA ARG A 122 -5.93 11.36 -14.21
C ARG A 122 -4.47 10.93 -14.41
N GLU A 123 -4.04 10.89 -15.67
CA GLU A 123 -2.63 10.67 -16.00
C GLU A 123 -1.74 11.73 -15.32
N GLY A 124 -0.65 11.27 -14.70
CA GLY A 124 0.24 12.14 -13.91
C GLY A 124 -0.34 12.63 -12.58
N GLY A 125 -1.40 12.01 -12.07
CA GLY A 125 -2.00 12.33 -10.77
C GLY A 125 -1.04 12.17 -9.57
N GLU A 126 -1.39 12.85 -8.48
CA GLU A 126 -0.66 12.81 -7.21
C GLU A 126 -0.61 11.38 -6.64
N VAL A 127 0.60 10.96 -6.24
CA VAL A 127 0.87 9.63 -5.68
C VAL A 127 0.76 9.70 -4.16
N PHE A 128 -0.05 8.83 -3.56
CA PHE A 128 -0.24 8.80 -2.11
C PHE A 128 0.14 7.45 -1.51
N GLU A 129 0.84 7.49 -0.39
CA GLU A 129 0.90 6.37 0.55
C GLU A 129 -0.29 6.50 1.51
N VAL A 130 -1.03 5.41 1.71
CA VAL A 130 -2.30 5.45 2.46
C VAL A 130 -2.26 4.51 3.65
N TYR A 131 -2.76 4.99 4.79
CA TYR A 131 -2.88 4.23 6.02
C TYR A 131 -4.35 4.09 6.40
N LEU A 132 -4.82 2.85 6.51
CA LEU A 132 -6.13 2.49 7.05
C LEU A 132 -5.96 2.08 8.51
N THR A 133 -6.44 2.92 9.42
CA THR A 133 -6.30 2.75 10.87
C THR A 133 -7.65 2.35 11.49
N PRO A 134 -7.75 1.21 12.19
CA PRO A 134 -8.97 0.83 12.89
C PRO A 134 -9.24 1.78 14.07
N VAL A 135 -10.48 2.27 14.16
CA VAL A 135 -11.00 3.02 15.31
C VAL A 135 -11.82 2.06 16.16
N GLN A 136 -11.31 1.71 17.33
CA GLN A 136 -12.01 0.82 18.28
C GLN A 136 -13.00 1.62 19.12
N GLY A 137 -14.17 1.05 19.42
CA GLY A 137 -15.11 1.56 20.41
C GLY A 137 -14.94 0.89 21.77
N GLU A 138 -15.66 1.38 22.78
CA GLU A 138 -15.66 0.84 24.16
C GLU A 138 -15.90 -0.69 24.26
N ASP A 139 -16.65 -1.29 23.32
CA ASP A 139 -16.88 -2.75 23.27
C ASP A 139 -15.72 -3.57 22.65
N GLY A 140 -14.63 -2.91 22.26
CA GLY A 140 -13.46 -3.51 21.63
C GLY A 140 -13.62 -3.84 20.14
N ARG A 141 -14.77 -3.52 19.52
CA ARG A 141 -14.97 -3.70 18.07
C ARG A 141 -14.50 -2.49 17.29
N VAL A 142 -14.14 -2.70 16.02
CA VAL A 142 -13.81 -1.61 15.10
C VAL A 142 -15.10 -0.92 14.65
N LEU A 143 -15.35 0.29 15.13
CA LEU A 143 -16.53 1.09 14.80
C LEU A 143 -16.39 1.78 13.44
N ALA A 144 -15.15 2.11 13.06
CA ALA A 144 -14.81 2.79 11.82
C ALA A 144 -13.36 2.52 11.40
N VAL A 145 -13.03 2.81 10.15
CA VAL A 145 -11.66 2.83 9.62
C VAL A 145 -11.33 4.25 9.19
N HIS A 146 -10.30 4.84 9.81
CA HIS A 146 -9.77 6.15 9.47
C HIS A 146 -8.67 5.99 8.40
N MET A 147 -8.91 6.57 7.22
CA MET A 147 -7.98 6.66 6.11
C MET A 147 -7.20 7.98 6.19
N THR A 148 -5.87 7.91 6.18
CA THR A 148 -4.99 9.07 5.98
C THR A 148 -4.06 8.83 4.79
N GLY A 149 -4.09 9.74 3.83
CA GLY A 149 -3.21 9.76 2.65
C GLY A 149 -2.08 10.79 2.82
N PHE A 150 -0.85 10.34 2.63
CA PHE A 150 0.36 11.17 2.57
C PHE A 150 0.82 11.28 1.13
N GLU A 151 0.93 12.50 0.60
CA GLU A 151 1.47 12.71 -0.75
C GLU A 151 2.95 12.31 -0.78
N VAL A 152 3.28 11.28 -1.56
CA VAL A 152 4.66 10.88 -1.87
C VAL A 152 5.04 11.57 -3.17
N GLY A 153 5.38 12.85 -3.06
CA GLY A 153 5.62 13.74 -4.19
C GLY A 153 6.46 13.09 -5.29
N ALA A 154 5.96 13.19 -6.54
CA ALA A 154 6.30 12.33 -7.69
C ALA A 154 7.80 12.18 -8.02
N ARG A 155 8.64 13.08 -7.49
CA ARG A 155 10.10 13.02 -7.54
C ARG A 155 10.70 11.77 -6.89
N LEU A 156 10.15 11.30 -5.76
CA LEU A 156 10.74 10.16 -5.03
C LEU A 156 10.63 8.82 -5.79
N PRO A 157 9.45 8.44 -6.35
CA PRO A 157 9.35 7.27 -7.23
C PRO A 157 10.19 7.40 -8.50
N ALA A 158 10.21 8.59 -9.13
CA ALA A 158 11.00 8.83 -10.35
C ALA A 158 12.52 8.70 -10.09
N GLU A 159 13.05 9.25 -9.01
CA GLU A 159 14.46 9.07 -8.65
C GLU A 159 14.79 7.63 -8.22
N ALA A 160 13.83 6.88 -7.66
CA ALA A 160 14.02 5.45 -7.37
C ALA A 160 14.10 4.61 -8.65
N ALA A 161 13.16 4.80 -9.58
CA ALA A 161 13.14 4.13 -10.87
C ALA A 161 14.36 4.50 -11.76
N LEU A 162 14.82 5.76 -11.70
CA LEU A 162 16.06 6.18 -12.36
C LEU A 162 17.26 5.44 -11.80
N ARG A 163 17.45 5.39 -10.47
CA ARG A 163 18.55 4.64 -9.84
C ARG A 163 18.49 3.14 -10.15
N GLU A 164 17.29 2.55 -10.24
CA GLU A 164 17.13 1.15 -10.66
C GLU A 164 17.54 0.94 -12.12
N SER A 165 17.13 1.85 -13.03
CA SER A 165 17.56 1.82 -14.43
C SER A 165 19.08 1.97 -14.56
N GLU A 166 19.66 2.96 -13.89
CA GLU A 166 21.11 3.21 -13.87
C GLU A 166 21.88 1.98 -13.34
N ALA A 167 21.44 1.41 -12.22
CA ALA A 167 22.04 0.21 -11.64
C ALA A 167 21.92 -1.02 -12.57
N ARG A 168 20.79 -1.17 -13.26
CA ARG A 168 20.57 -2.22 -14.26
C ARG A 168 21.43 -2.03 -15.51
N GLN A 169 21.56 -0.80 -16.01
CA GLN A 169 22.41 -0.47 -17.15
C GLN A 169 23.90 -0.68 -16.80
N ALA A 170 24.34 -0.22 -15.63
CA ALA A 170 25.68 -0.47 -15.13
C ALA A 170 25.97 -1.98 -14.94
N PHE A 171 25.01 -2.75 -14.41
CA PHE A 171 25.13 -4.21 -14.33
C PHE A 171 25.27 -4.86 -15.71
N LEU A 172 24.42 -4.50 -16.67
CA LEU A 172 24.45 -5.07 -18.02
C LEU A 172 25.75 -4.73 -18.77
N LEU A 173 26.30 -3.51 -18.58
CA LEU A 173 27.61 -3.14 -19.11
C LEU A 173 28.74 -3.97 -18.47
N ARG A 174 28.80 -4.05 -17.13
CA ARG A 174 29.80 -4.88 -16.42
C ARG A 174 29.73 -6.36 -16.85
N LEU A 175 28.52 -6.89 -17.03
CA LEU A 175 28.31 -8.25 -17.51
C LEU A 175 28.79 -8.42 -18.97
N ALA A 176 28.43 -7.50 -19.85
CA ALA A 176 28.86 -7.55 -21.26
C ALA A 176 30.38 -7.41 -21.42
N ASP A 177 31.03 -6.54 -20.63
CA ASP A 177 32.49 -6.39 -20.63
C ASP A 177 33.20 -7.63 -20.06
N ALA A 178 32.68 -8.23 -18.99
CA ALA A 178 33.23 -9.46 -18.39
C ALA A 178 33.09 -10.69 -19.30
N LEU A 179 32.00 -10.77 -20.08
CA LEU A 179 31.77 -11.88 -21.02
C LEU A 179 32.46 -11.69 -22.38
N ARG A 180 32.73 -10.46 -22.83
CA ARG A 180 33.35 -10.15 -24.14
C ARG A 180 34.63 -10.96 -24.47
N PRO A 181 35.58 -11.21 -23.56
CA PRO A 181 36.80 -11.97 -23.88
C PRO A 181 36.60 -13.50 -23.86
N LEU A 182 35.40 -14.01 -23.52
CA LEU A 182 35.14 -15.43 -23.32
C LEU A 182 34.49 -16.05 -24.56
N GLY A 183 35.17 -17.03 -25.17
CA GLY A 183 34.64 -17.81 -26.30
C GLY A 183 34.06 -19.18 -25.92
N ASP A 184 34.19 -19.59 -24.64
CA ASP A 184 33.69 -20.88 -24.14
C ASP A 184 32.40 -20.73 -23.32
N ALA A 185 31.44 -21.63 -23.55
CA ALA A 185 30.14 -21.60 -22.91
C ALA A 185 30.20 -21.86 -21.39
N VAL A 186 31.12 -22.69 -20.90
CA VAL A 186 31.25 -22.98 -19.45
C VAL A 186 31.90 -21.80 -18.74
N ALA A 187 32.91 -21.16 -19.35
CA ALA A 187 33.49 -19.92 -18.87
C ALA A 187 32.46 -18.78 -18.81
N ILE A 188 31.63 -18.61 -19.86
CA ILE A 188 30.53 -17.65 -19.90
C ILE A 188 29.51 -17.90 -18.77
N GLN A 189 29.07 -19.15 -18.57
CA GLN A 189 28.13 -19.53 -17.51
C GLN A 189 28.70 -19.23 -16.12
N ALA A 190 29.97 -19.56 -15.87
CA ALA A 190 30.63 -19.30 -14.60
C ALA A 190 30.78 -17.80 -14.32
N GLU A 191 31.24 -17.01 -15.29
CA GLU A 191 31.48 -15.58 -15.11
C GLU A 191 30.17 -14.79 -14.97
N ALA A 192 29.13 -15.14 -15.74
CA ALA A 192 27.79 -14.58 -15.56
C ALA A 192 27.23 -14.85 -14.15
N ALA A 193 27.42 -16.07 -13.63
CA ALA A 193 27.02 -16.43 -12.28
C ALA A 193 27.83 -15.67 -11.20
N ARG A 194 29.11 -15.37 -11.44
CA ARG A 194 29.95 -14.55 -10.55
C ARG A 194 29.44 -13.11 -10.48
N VAL A 195 29.31 -12.45 -11.63
CA VAL A 195 28.89 -11.04 -11.74
C VAL A 195 27.48 -10.83 -11.19
N LEU A 196 26.56 -11.78 -11.41
CA LEU A 196 25.22 -11.77 -10.84
C LEU A 196 25.23 -11.98 -9.31
N GLY A 197 26.08 -12.88 -8.80
CA GLY A 197 26.23 -13.11 -7.36
C GLY A 197 26.72 -11.86 -6.62
N GLU A 198 27.68 -11.15 -7.20
CA GLU A 198 28.17 -9.87 -6.69
C GLU A 198 27.11 -8.77 -6.73
N GLN A 199 26.34 -8.66 -7.83
CA GLN A 199 25.25 -7.68 -7.95
C GLN A 199 24.14 -7.87 -6.90
N LEU A 200 23.82 -9.13 -6.56
CA LEU A 200 22.74 -9.48 -5.64
C LEU A 200 23.20 -9.68 -4.18
N GLY A 201 24.50 -9.56 -3.89
CA GLY A 201 25.07 -9.96 -2.60
C GLY A 201 24.86 -11.44 -2.24
N ALA A 202 24.56 -12.27 -3.25
CA ALA A 202 24.07 -13.63 -3.05
C ALA A 202 25.21 -14.60 -2.73
N SER A 203 25.12 -15.30 -1.58
CA SER A 203 26.16 -16.22 -1.11
C SER A 203 26.39 -17.44 -2.04
N ARG A 204 25.45 -17.71 -2.95
CA ARG A 204 25.48 -18.79 -3.95
C ARG A 204 24.71 -18.38 -5.21
N VAL A 205 25.31 -18.65 -6.37
CA VAL A 205 24.65 -18.65 -7.69
C VAL A 205 25.12 -19.90 -8.45
N ALA A 206 24.24 -20.48 -9.26
CA ALA A 206 24.52 -21.64 -10.09
C ALA A 206 23.68 -21.61 -11.37
N TYR A 207 24.19 -22.21 -12.44
CA TYR A 207 23.49 -22.38 -13.72
C TYR A 207 22.97 -23.81 -13.85
N TYR A 208 21.80 -23.98 -14.44
CA TYR A 208 21.16 -25.28 -14.64
C TYR A 208 20.62 -25.36 -16.07
N GLU A 209 21.00 -26.43 -16.77
CA GLU A 209 20.40 -26.86 -18.03
C GLU A 209 19.40 -27.98 -17.69
N VAL A 210 18.21 -27.98 -18.29
CA VAL A 210 17.11 -28.91 -17.96
C VAL A 210 16.60 -29.52 -19.25
N ASP A 211 16.60 -30.85 -19.31
CA ASP A 211 16.18 -31.64 -20.48
C ASP A 211 15.22 -32.76 -20.02
N GLY A 212 13.93 -32.62 -20.37
CA GLY A 212 12.85 -33.44 -19.83
C GLY A 212 12.77 -33.36 -18.29
N GLU A 213 12.70 -34.52 -17.63
CA GLU A 213 12.77 -34.63 -16.16
C GLU A 213 14.21 -34.60 -15.61
N SER A 214 15.21 -34.33 -16.46
CA SER A 214 16.64 -34.45 -16.17
C SER A 214 17.31 -33.10 -15.95
N TYR A 215 18.03 -32.93 -14.85
CA TYR A 215 18.83 -31.73 -14.56
C TYR A 215 20.31 -31.96 -14.90
N VAL A 216 20.84 -31.22 -15.88
CA VAL A 216 22.26 -31.22 -16.25
C VAL A 216 22.95 -30.03 -15.56
N HIS A 217 23.49 -30.28 -14.38
CA HIS A 217 24.16 -29.26 -13.56
C HIS A 217 25.61 -28.99 -14.03
N ARG A 218 25.83 -27.84 -14.68
CA ARG A 218 27.16 -27.34 -15.08
C ARG A 218 27.59 -26.14 -14.24
N GLY A 219 28.32 -26.42 -13.16
CA GLY A 219 29.08 -25.41 -12.41
C GLY A 219 28.38 -24.84 -11.17
N ARG A 220 29.15 -24.72 -10.09
CA ARG A 220 28.72 -24.12 -8.81
C ARG A 220 29.80 -23.16 -8.31
N LEU A 221 29.41 -21.92 -8.05
CA LEU A 221 30.26 -20.94 -7.35
C LEU A 221 29.91 -20.89 -5.87
N GLN A 222 30.93 -20.87 -5.02
CA GLN A 222 30.79 -20.62 -3.58
C GLN A 222 31.94 -19.73 -3.12
N ALA A 223 31.62 -18.57 -2.53
CA ALA A 223 32.58 -17.59 -2.03
C ALA A 223 33.73 -17.26 -3.02
N GLY A 224 33.39 -16.92 -4.26
CA GLY A 224 34.36 -16.48 -5.28
C GLY A 224 35.25 -17.58 -5.87
N ARG A 225 35.07 -18.85 -5.50
CA ARG A 225 35.77 -19.99 -6.13
C ARG A 225 34.81 -20.91 -6.86
N ALA A 226 35.23 -21.37 -8.05
CA ALA A 226 34.63 -22.50 -8.74
C ALA A 226 34.96 -23.79 -7.97
N VAL A 227 33.95 -24.59 -7.65
CA VAL A 227 34.12 -25.84 -6.91
C VAL A 227 33.68 -27.02 -7.79
N PRO A 228 34.52 -28.05 -7.99
CA PRO A 228 34.12 -29.28 -8.67
C PRO A 228 32.88 -29.92 -8.03
N CYS A 229 32.08 -30.63 -8.83
CA CYS A 229 30.73 -31.00 -8.43
C CYS A 229 30.71 -32.08 -7.32
N GLY A 230 30.40 -31.66 -6.09
CA GLY A 230 29.88 -32.53 -5.04
C GLY A 230 28.35 -32.57 -5.05
N THR A 231 27.76 -33.75 -4.83
CA THR A 231 26.32 -34.02 -4.87
C THR A 231 25.52 -32.96 -4.10
N PRO A 232 24.39 -32.44 -4.64
CA PRO A 232 23.54 -31.54 -3.87
C PRO A 232 23.05 -32.24 -2.59
N PRO A 233 23.00 -31.55 -1.43
CA PRO A 233 22.34 -32.10 -0.26
C PRO A 233 20.88 -32.35 -0.60
N ARG A 234 20.33 -33.51 -0.20
CA ARG A 234 18.92 -33.87 -0.41
C ARG A 234 18.02 -32.95 0.43
N GLY A 235 17.72 -31.77 -0.11
CA GLY A 235 16.67 -30.90 0.41
C GLY A 235 15.33 -31.59 0.24
N VAL A 236 14.77 -32.11 1.33
CA VAL A 236 13.44 -32.71 1.33
C VAL A 236 12.42 -31.60 1.13
N VAL A 237 11.93 -31.45 -0.11
CA VAL A 237 10.72 -30.68 -0.39
C VAL A 237 9.56 -31.40 0.29
N ARG A 238 9.21 -30.98 1.51
CA ARG A 238 7.93 -31.36 2.12
C ARG A 238 6.85 -30.59 1.36
N PRO A 239 5.86 -31.27 0.74
CA PRO A 239 4.72 -30.56 0.16
C PRO A 239 3.97 -29.82 1.27
N ARG A 240 3.63 -28.57 1.02
CA ARG A 240 2.65 -27.85 1.84
C ARG A 240 1.27 -28.37 1.40
N THR A 241 0.66 -29.20 2.24
CA THR A 241 -0.70 -29.71 2.02
C THR A 241 -1.71 -28.62 2.38
N ALA A 242 -2.60 -28.31 1.43
CA ALA A 242 -3.77 -27.42 1.57
C ALA A 242 -3.46 -26.06 2.23
#